data_AF-K1S0B9-F1
#
_entry.id   AF-K1S0B9-F1
#
_cell.length_a   1.000
_cell.length_b   1.000
_cell.length_c   1.000
_cell.angle_alpha   90.00
_cell.angle_beta   90.00
_cell.angle_gamma   90.00
#
_symmetry.space_group_name_H-M   'P 1'
#
loop_
_entity.id
_entity.type
_entity.pdbx_description
1 polymer ?
#
loop_
_entity_poly.entity_id
_entity_poly.type
_entity_poly.pdbx_seq_one_letter_code
_entity_poly.pdbx_strand_id
1 'polypeptide(L)'
;GDGDEGRIITHNTRAISGIPSHITYKERLVVTGEGFIRPSDFEELKTSLQDSSGKPYKNGRNLAAGSIRLMDAKTCQERRLVFMPFGVLEGFPHLTRKSDKLRELRALGFQPCKYLVTKQKLTLENVEAGIYQLRQYATDKDIPIDGIVVSFNDIAYAQSCGRTGHHYKDGLAYKFEDD
;
A
#
# COMPACT_ATOMS: atom_id res chain seq x y z
N GLY A 1 -6.93 -6.17 -11.24
CA GLY A 1 -7.01 -5.63 -12.60
C GLY A 1 -5.80 -6.09 -13.36
N ASP A 2 -5.59 -5.55 -14.54
CA ASP A 2 -4.41 -5.74 -15.39
C ASP A 2 -3.42 -4.57 -15.31
N GLY A 3 -3.76 -3.54 -14.54
CA GLY A 3 -2.96 -2.32 -14.39
C GLY A 3 -3.62 -1.10 -15.03
N ASP A 4 -4.52 -1.33 -15.99
CA ASP A 4 -5.29 -0.30 -16.68
C ASP A 4 -6.77 -0.36 -16.27
N GLU A 5 -7.33 -1.56 -16.22
CA GLU A 5 -8.71 -1.82 -15.82
C GLU A 5 -8.80 -2.58 -14.49
N GLY A 6 -9.76 -2.17 -13.67
CA GLY A 6 -9.99 -2.70 -12.33
C GLY A 6 -11.45 -3.06 -12.10
N ARG A 7 -11.70 -3.82 -11.02
CA ARG A 7 -13.06 -4.12 -10.58
C ARG A 7 -13.54 -3.04 -9.62
N ILE A 8 -14.78 -2.57 -9.81
CA ILE A 8 -15.43 -1.65 -8.88
C ILE A 8 -15.78 -2.41 -7.60
N ILE A 9 -15.26 -1.91 -6.47
CA ILE A 9 -15.45 -2.47 -5.13
C ILE A 9 -15.93 -1.41 -4.11
N THR A 10 -16.52 -0.31 -4.61
CA THR A 10 -16.89 0.85 -3.80
C THR A 10 -17.80 0.48 -2.62
N HIS A 11 -18.65 -0.53 -2.76
CA HIS A 11 -19.54 -1.01 -1.70
C HIS A 11 -18.78 -1.53 -0.47
N ASN A 12 -17.55 -2.04 -0.65
CA ASN A 12 -16.71 -2.54 0.43
C ASN A 12 -15.87 -1.45 1.12
N THR A 13 -15.81 -0.23 0.59
CA THR A 13 -14.90 0.81 1.11
C THR A 13 -15.14 1.14 2.59
N ARG A 14 -16.38 1.11 3.06
CA ARG A 14 -16.74 1.33 4.47
C ARG A 14 -16.32 0.18 5.41
N ALA A 15 -16.08 -1.00 4.86
CA ALA A 15 -15.62 -2.17 5.59
C ALA A 15 -14.10 -2.22 5.74
N ILE A 16 -13.37 -1.42 4.96
CA ILE A 16 -11.90 -1.40 4.91
C ILE A 16 -11.40 -0.26 5.80
N SER A 17 -10.60 -0.61 6.80
CA SER A 17 -9.98 0.36 7.70
C SER A 17 -8.93 1.21 6.97
N GLY A 18 -8.70 2.44 7.43
CA GLY A 18 -7.72 3.35 6.81
C GLY A 18 -8.24 4.16 5.62
N ILE A 19 -9.49 3.94 5.20
CA ILE A 19 -10.21 4.79 4.24
C ILE A 19 -11.10 5.77 5.02
N PRO A 20 -10.79 7.09 5.03
CA PRO A 20 -11.65 8.08 5.66
C PRO A 20 -12.98 8.19 4.90
N SER A 21 -14.09 8.27 5.63
CA SER A 21 -15.43 8.42 5.04
C SER A 21 -15.64 9.78 4.38
N HIS A 22 -14.95 10.79 4.87
CA HIS A 22 -14.99 12.16 4.38
C HIS A 22 -13.61 12.79 4.50
N ILE A 23 -13.27 13.64 3.55
CA ILE A 23 -12.03 14.43 3.53
C ILE A 23 -12.36 15.90 3.24
N THR A 24 -11.50 16.80 3.69
CA THR A 24 -11.68 18.25 3.47
C THR A 24 -11.35 18.68 2.05
N TYR A 25 -10.52 17.92 1.32
CA TYR A 25 -10.16 18.16 -0.07
C TYR A 25 -11.38 18.07 -0.99
N LYS A 26 -11.62 19.11 -1.80
CA LYS A 26 -12.84 19.25 -2.62
C LYS A 26 -12.65 18.94 -4.10
N GLU A 27 -11.42 18.98 -4.57
CA GLU A 27 -11.10 18.64 -5.96
C GLU A 27 -10.95 17.12 -6.12
N ARG A 28 -10.73 16.69 -7.36
CA ARG A 28 -10.48 15.28 -7.67
C ARG A 28 -9.16 14.81 -7.07
N LEU A 29 -9.23 13.72 -6.30
CA LEU A 29 -8.10 13.07 -5.66
C LEU A 29 -8.13 11.58 -6.00
N VAL A 30 -7.05 11.07 -6.60
CA VAL A 30 -6.89 9.64 -6.90
C VAL A 30 -5.70 9.13 -6.11
N VAL A 31 -5.99 8.31 -5.10
CA VAL A 31 -4.99 7.71 -4.19
C VAL A 31 -4.77 6.26 -4.56
N THR A 32 -3.52 5.83 -4.57
CA THR A 32 -3.14 4.42 -4.71
C THR A 32 -2.47 3.91 -3.45
N GLY A 33 -2.70 2.65 -3.15
CA GLY A 33 -2.28 2.01 -1.90
C GLY A 33 -2.47 0.50 -1.96
N GLU A 34 -2.08 -0.15 -0.88
CA GLU A 34 -2.23 -1.60 -0.72
C GLU A 34 -3.34 -1.90 0.29
N GLY A 35 -4.19 -2.87 -0.04
CA GLY A 35 -5.13 -3.48 0.91
C GLY A 35 -4.52 -4.75 1.47
N PHE A 36 -4.33 -4.83 2.79
CA PHE A 36 -3.73 -5.98 3.45
C PHE A 36 -4.51 -6.40 4.69
N ILE A 37 -4.19 -7.59 5.19
CA ILE A 37 -4.65 -8.10 6.49
C ILE A 37 -3.40 -8.24 7.34
N ARG A 38 -3.47 -7.78 8.59
CA ARG A 38 -2.32 -7.82 9.48
C ARG A 38 -1.89 -9.27 9.75
N PRO A 39 -0.60 -9.56 9.95
CA PRO A 39 -0.15 -10.89 10.31
C PRO A 39 -0.91 -11.48 11.50
N SER A 40 -1.11 -10.72 12.58
CA SER A 40 -1.89 -11.20 13.74
C SER A 40 -3.35 -11.52 13.39
N ASP A 41 -4.02 -10.65 12.64
CA ASP A 41 -5.38 -10.88 12.17
C ASP A 41 -5.49 -12.11 11.27
N PHE A 42 -4.50 -12.33 10.40
CA PHE A 42 -4.45 -13.52 9.55
C PHE A 42 -4.32 -14.80 10.37
N GLU A 43 -3.47 -14.81 11.40
CA GLU A 43 -3.29 -15.97 12.28
C GLU A 43 -4.59 -16.35 13.01
N GLU A 44 -5.40 -15.37 13.42
CA GLU A 44 -6.72 -15.62 14.00
C GLU A 44 -7.70 -16.16 12.95
N LEU A 45 -7.75 -15.52 11.78
CA LEU A 45 -8.75 -15.80 10.74
C LEU A 45 -8.49 -17.11 9.98
N LYS A 46 -7.22 -17.51 9.78
CA LYS A 46 -6.87 -18.67 8.93
C LYS A 46 -7.46 -19.99 9.40
N THR A 47 -7.78 -20.10 10.70
CA THR A 47 -8.35 -21.33 11.29
C THR A 47 -9.84 -21.48 11.01
N SER A 48 -10.55 -20.38 10.78
CA SER A 48 -12.01 -20.35 10.61
C SER A 48 -12.44 -20.14 9.16
N LEU A 49 -11.53 -19.71 8.28
CA LEU A 49 -11.83 -19.33 6.91
C LEU A 49 -11.24 -20.29 5.88
N GLN A 50 -12.04 -20.59 4.87
CA GLN A 50 -11.65 -21.35 3.70
C GLN A 50 -11.80 -20.50 2.43
N ASP A 51 -10.95 -20.76 1.45
CA ASP A 51 -11.05 -20.21 0.12
C ASP A 51 -12.20 -20.84 -0.68
N SER A 52 -12.39 -20.42 -1.93
CA SER A 52 -13.44 -20.93 -2.80
C SER A 52 -13.31 -22.42 -3.15
N SER A 53 -12.16 -23.04 -2.87
CA SER A 53 -11.91 -24.47 -3.03
C SER A 53 -12.13 -25.27 -1.74
N GLY A 54 -12.58 -24.62 -0.66
CA GLY A 54 -12.76 -25.24 0.65
C GLY A 54 -11.45 -25.46 1.41
N LYS A 55 -10.34 -24.84 0.98
CA LYS A 55 -9.02 -25.00 1.61
C LYS A 55 -8.69 -23.77 2.47
N PRO A 56 -7.96 -23.93 3.58
CA PRO A 56 -7.47 -22.78 4.35
C PRO A 56 -6.65 -21.83 3.47
N TYR A 57 -6.77 -20.52 3.73
CA TYR A 57 -5.95 -19.53 3.04
C TYR A 57 -4.47 -19.72 3.36
N LYS A 58 -3.64 -19.74 2.32
CA LYS A 58 -2.19 -19.98 2.45
C LYS A 58 -1.41 -18.82 3.09
N ASN A 59 -1.87 -17.59 2.89
CA ASN A 59 -1.24 -16.38 3.41
C ASN A 59 -2.23 -15.21 3.46
N GLY A 60 -1.86 -14.15 4.19
CA GLY A 60 -2.68 -12.94 4.35
C GLY A 60 -2.97 -12.22 3.02
N ARG A 61 -2.05 -12.28 2.05
CA ARG A 61 -2.23 -11.69 0.71
C ARG A 61 -3.40 -12.32 -0.04
N ASN A 62 -3.50 -13.65 -0.02
CA ASN A 62 -4.60 -14.39 -0.65
C ASN A 62 -5.93 -14.10 0.04
N LEU A 63 -5.93 -14.06 1.39
CA LEU A 63 -7.13 -13.71 2.15
C LEU A 63 -7.58 -12.27 1.82
N ALA A 64 -6.66 -11.31 1.79
CA ALA A 64 -6.97 -9.92 1.46
C ALA A 64 -7.56 -9.78 0.04
N ALA A 65 -6.93 -10.43 -0.94
CA ALA A 65 -7.38 -10.40 -2.34
C ALA A 65 -8.77 -11.03 -2.55
N GLY A 66 -9.09 -12.09 -1.80
CA GLY A 66 -10.44 -12.68 -1.79
C GLY A 66 -11.45 -11.77 -1.08
N SER A 67 -11.05 -11.22 0.07
CA SER A 67 -11.91 -10.41 0.95
C SER A 67 -12.37 -9.11 0.28
N ILE A 68 -11.47 -8.43 -0.44
CA ILE A 68 -11.79 -7.15 -1.06
C ILE A 68 -12.85 -7.27 -2.16
N ARG A 69 -13.06 -8.48 -2.70
CA ARG A 69 -13.99 -8.80 -3.79
C ARG A 69 -15.33 -9.37 -3.31
N LEU A 70 -15.51 -9.52 -1.99
CA LEU A 70 -16.76 -10.01 -1.43
C LEU A 70 -17.93 -9.09 -1.81
N MET A 71 -19.09 -9.69 -2.10
CA MET A 71 -20.29 -8.92 -2.45
C MET A 71 -20.94 -8.29 -1.21
N ASP A 72 -20.82 -8.96 -0.06
CA ASP A 72 -21.33 -8.47 1.21
C ASP A 72 -20.25 -7.71 1.99
N ALA A 73 -20.50 -6.41 2.23
CA ALA A 73 -19.62 -5.54 2.97
C ALA A 73 -19.49 -5.94 4.45
N LYS A 74 -20.53 -6.56 5.04
CA LYS A 74 -20.45 -7.04 6.43
C LYS A 74 -19.44 -8.17 6.55
N THR A 75 -19.52 -9.17 5.66
CA THR A 75 -18.52 -10.24 5.58
C THR A 75 -17.13 -9.68 5.29
N CYS A 76 -17.00 -8.65 4.43
CA CYS A 76 -15.72 -7.97 4.18
C CYS A 76 -15.14 -7.33 5.46
N GLN A 77 -15.98 -6.72 6.30
CA GLN A 77 -15.55 -6.08 7.54
C GLN A 77 -14.96 -7.08 8.53
N GLU A 78 -15.54 -8.28 8.61
CA GLU A 78 -15.03 -9.37 9.45
C GLU A 78 -13.62 -9.84 9.04
N ARG A 79 -13.17 -9.51 7.82
CA ARG A 79 -11.84 -9.85 7.30
C ARG A 79 -10.75 -8.88 7.76
N ARG A 80 -11.11 -7.80 8.45
CA ARG A 80 -10.17 -6.83 9.04
C ARG A 80 -9.17 -6.24 8.03
N LEU A 81 -9.65 -5.96 6.82
CA LEU A 81 -8.84 -5.32 5.78
C LEU A 81 -8.41 -3.91 6.19
N VAL A 82 -7.15 -3.59 5.93
CA VAL A 82 -6.54 -2.28 6.12
C VAL A 82 -6.05 -1.76 4.77
N PHE A 83 -6.40 -0.52 4.44
CA PHE A 83 -5.85 0.20 3.30
C PHE A 83 -4.73 1.14 3.74
N MET A 84 -3.61 1.10 3.05
CA MET A 84 -2.45 1.95 3.29
C MET A 84 -1.98 2.62 1.99
N PRO A 85 -2.17 3.94 1.84
CA PRO A 85 -1.68 4.68 0.69
C PRO A 85 -0.16 4.65 0.56
N PHE A 86 0.33 4.49 -0.67
CA PHE A 86 1.74 4.69 -1.01
C PHE A 86 1.94 5.71 -2.13
N GLY A 87 0.86 6.21 -2.76
CA GLY A 87 0.98 7.21 -3.82
C GLY A 87 -0.30 8.00 -4.08
N VAL A 88 -0.13 9.12 -4.80
CA VAL A 88 -1.22 9.97 -5.31
C VAL A 88 -1.02 10.09 -6.82
N LEU A 89 -1.99 9.58 -7.58
CA LEU A 89 -1.98 9.61 -9.04
C LEU A 89 -2.55 10.94 -9.58
N GLU A 90 -3.55 11.48 -8.89
CA GLU A 90 -4.21 12.74 -9.26
C GLU A 90 -4.53 13.53 -7.99
N GLY A 91 -4.41 14.86 -8.05
CA GLY A 91 -4.56 15.76 -6.91
C GLY A 91 -3.23 16.37 -6.45
N PHE A 92 -3.35 17.46 -5.71
CA PHE A 92 -2.22 18.30 -5.26
C PHE A 92 -1.26 18.70 -6.40
N PRO A 93 -1.74 19.33 -7.48
CA PRO A 93 -0.92 19.61 -8.67
C PRO A 93 0.26 20.54 -8.39
N HIS A 94 0.18 21.36 -7.34
CA HIS A 94 1.25 22.28 -6.93
C HIS A 94 2.41 21.57 -6.19
N LEU A 95 2.26 20.30 -5.81
CA LEU A 95 3.30 19.54 -5.11
C LEU A 95 4.17 18.77 -6.10
N THR A 96 5.47 19.05 -6.06
CA THR A 96 6.47 18.48 -6.98
C THR A 96 7.13 17.21 -6.48
N ARG A 97 6.89 16.82 -5.22
CA ARG A 97 7.49 15.63 -4.60
C ARG A 97 6.44 14.61 -4.16
N LYS A 98 6.72 13.32 -4.37
CA LYS A 98 5.86 12.20 -3.95
C LYS A 98 5.61 12.23 -2.43
N SER A 99 6.67 12.45 -1.65
CA SER A 99 6.60 12.56 -0.18
C SER A 99 5.74 13.73 0.31
N ASP A 100 5.70 14.84 -0.42
CA ASP A 100 4.83 15.97 -0.05
C ASP A 100 3.36 15.60 -0.26
N LYS A 101 3.03 14.92 -1.36
CA LYS A 101 1.66 14.40 -1.58
C LYS A 101 1.23 13.40 -0.50
N LEU A 102 2.12 12.48 -0.10
CA LEU A 102 1.84 11.54 1.00
C LEU A 102 1.62 12.26 2.34
N ARG A 103 2.38 13.34 2.59
CA ARG A 103 2.20 14.17 3.79
C ARG A 103 0.83 14.84 3.82
N GLU A 104 0.35 15.35 2.69
CA GLU A 104 -1.02 15.91 2.61
C GLU A 104 -2.10 14.86 2.85
N LEU A 105 -1.93 13.63 2.37
CA LEU A 105 -2.89 12.55 2.67
C LEU A 105 -3.05 12.32 4.18
N ARG A 106 -1.98 12.47 4.96
CA ARG A 106 -2.05 12.35 6.43
C ARG A 106 -2.96 13.43 7.03
N ALA A 107 -2.88 14.66 6.54
CA ALA A 107 -3.76 15.75 6.97
C ALA A 107 -5.24 15.50 6.62
N LEU A 108 -5.50 14.69 5.59
CA LEU A 108 -6.84 14.25 5.20
C LEU A 108 -7.35 13.02 5.96
N GLY A 109 -6.60 12.53 6.96
CA GLY A 109 -7.02 11.39 7.80
C GLY A 109 -6.63 10.01 7.26
N PHE A 110 -5.88 9.94 6.15
CA PHE A 110 -5.27 8.69 5.72
C PHE A 110 -4.05 8.33 6.58
N GLN A 111 -3.65 7.06 6.52
CA GLN A 111 -2.40 6.56 7.10
C GLN A 111 -1.48 6.03 6.00
N PRO A 112 -0.67 6.89 5.35
CA PRO A 112 0.26 6.45 4.32
C PRO A 112 1.33 5.50 4.87
N CYS A 113 1.92 4.71 3.99
CA CYS A 113 3.06 3.87 4.30
C CYS A 113 4.21 4.70 4.89
N LYS A 114 5.03 4.08 5.73
CA LYS A 114 6.24 4.71 6.24
C LYS A 114 7.24 4.83 5.10
N TYR A 115 7.87 6.00 4.98
CA TYR A 115 8.90 6.27 3.99
C TYR A 115 10.05 7.07 4.60
N LEU A 116 11.21 6.98 3.96
CA LEU A 116 12.39 7.80 4.25
C LEU A 116 12.71 8.64 3.01
N VAL A 117 13.18 9.88 3.23
CA VAL A 117 13.62 10.76 2.14
C VAL A 117 15.02 11.24 2.47
N THR A 118 15.93 11.10 1.51
CA THR A 118 17.29 11.63 1.62
C THR A 118 17.64 12.45 0.39
N LYS A 119 18.45 13.50 0.60
CA LYS A 119 19.10 14.26 -0.47
C LYS A 119 20.58 13.85 -0.63
N GLN A 120 21.06 12.98 0.25
CA GLN A 120 22.44 12.51 0.24
C GLN A 120 22.61 11.43 -0.83
N LYS A 121 23.84 11.24 -1.30
CA LYS A 121 24.19 10.09 -2.14
C LYS A 121 23.89 8.82 -1.34
N LEU A 122 23.19 7.88 -1.97
CA LEU A 122 22.95 6.58 -1.37
C LEU A 122 24.28 5.82 -1.27
N THR A 123 24.59 5.37 -0.07
CA THR A 123 25.68 4.44 0.24
C THR A 123 25.04 3.12 0.66
N LEU A 124 25.78 2.02 0.57
CA LEU A 124 25.26 0.73 1.01
C LEU A 124 24.81 0.81 2.48
N GLU A 125 25.64 1.39 3.34
CA GLU A 125 25.38 1.58 4.76
C GLU A 125 24.07 2.35 5.04
N ASN A 126 23.84 3.48 4.36
CA ASN A 126 22.63 4.28 4.62
C ASN A 126 21.36 3.63 4.04
N VAL A 127 21.48 2.84 2.98
CA VAL A 127 20.39 2.04 2.43
C VAL A 127 20.04 0.89 3.37
N GLU A 128 21.04 0.14 3.86
CA GLU A 128 20.85 -0.95 4.81
C GLU A 128 20.21 -0.45 6.12
N ALA A 129 20.70 0.66 6.66
CA ALA A 129 20.10 1.30 7.84
C ALA A 129 18.64 1.71 7.60
N GLY A 130 18.33 2.25 6.43
CA GLY A 130 16.96 2.61 6.05
C GLY A 130 16.04 1.39 5.91
N ILE A 131 16.53 0.32 5.28
CA ILE A 131 15.80 -0.95 5.17
C ILE A 131 15.52 -1.52 6.55
N TYR A 132 16.52 -1.57 7.44
CA TYR A 132 16.37 -2.05 8.81
C TYR A 132 15.29 -1.26 9.56
N GLN A 133 15.33 0.08 9.50
CA GLN A 133 14.33 0.93 10.15
C GLN A 133 12.91 0.68 9.64
N LEU A 134 12.74 0.50 8.33
CA LEU A 134 11.43 0.23 7.73
C LEU A 134 10.93 -1.17 8.05
N ARG A 135 11.83 -2.17 8.11
CA ARG A 135 11.51 -3.53 8.58
C ARG A 135 11.05 -3.54 10.02
N GLN A 136 11.81 -2.90 10.91
CA GLN A 136 11.45 -2.79 12.32
C GLN A 136 10.10 -2.08 12.49
N TYR A 137 9.88 -0.97 11.79
CA TYR A 137 8.59 -0.28 11.82
C TYR A 137 7.43 -1.19 11.37
N ALA A 138 7.62 -1.97 10.31
CA ALA A 138 6.60 -2.88 9.82
C ALA A 138 6.28 -3.99 10.82
N THR A 139 7.29 -4.57 11.47
CA THR A 139 7.12 -5.54 12.57
C THR A 139 6.35 -4.90 13.73
N ASP A 140 6.79 -3.73 14.21
CA ASP A 140 6.17 -3.03 15.35
C ASP A 140 4.73 -2.60 15.08
N LYS A 141 4.38 -2.41 13.80
CA LYS A 141 3.04 -2.00 13.36
C LYS A 141 2.23 -3.13 12.75
N ASP A 142 2.73 -4.36 12.80
CA ASP A 142 2.07 -5.56 12.28
C ASP A 142 1.61 -5.37 10.81
N ILE A 143 2.58 -5.02 9.95
CA ILE A 143 2.39 -4.78 8.52
C ILE A 143 3.14 -5.88 7.74
N PRO A 144 2.47 -6.62 6.85
CA PRO A 144 3.11 -7.68 6.07
C PRO A 144 3.87 -7.06 4.89
N ILE A 145 5.16 -6.81 5.06
CA ILE A 145 6.04 -6.36 3.97
C ILE A 145 6.93 -7.50 3.49
N ASP A 146 7.16 -7.56 2.18
CA ASP A 146 8.04 -8.55 1.52
C ASP A 146 9.27 -7.89 0.86
N GLY A 147 9.43 -6.59 1.08
CA GLY A 147 10.49 -5.79 0.48
C GLY A 147 10.30 -4.30 0.71
N ILE A 148 11.23 -3.52 0.16
CA ILE A 148 11.26 -2.06 0.19
C ILE A 148 11.32 -1.54 -1.24
N VAL A 149 10.58 -0.46 -1.53
CA VAL A 149 10.66 0.26 -2.80
C VAL A 149 11.49 1.51 -2.62
N VAL A 150 12.51 1.68 -3.46
CA VAL A 150 13.31 2.90 -3.57
C VAL A 150 12.92 3.57 -4.89
N SER A 151 12.51 4.84 -4.85
CA SER A 151 12.16 5.57 -6.07
C SER A 151 12.56 7.04 -5.98
N PHE A 152 12.66 7.71 -7.12
CA PHE A 152 12.87 9.15 -7.15
C PHE A 152 11.69 9.88 -6.54
N ASN A 153 11.99 10.78 -5.60
CA ASN A 153 11.00 11.56 -4.88
C ASN A 153 10.48 12.75 -5.71
N ASP A 154 11.30 13.28 -6.62
CA ASP A 154 10.88 14.32 -7.57
C ASP A 154 9.98 13.70 -8.65
N ILE A 155 8.77 14.25 -8.80
CA ILE A 155 7.72 13.67 -9.67
C ILE A 155 8.08 13.86 -11.14
N ALA A 156 8.54 15.06 -11.53
CA ALA A 156 8.86 15.36 -12.91
C ALA A 156 10.06 14.52 -13.38
N TYR A 157 11.08 14.40 -12.53
CA TYR A 157 12.23 13.55 -12.79
C TYR A 157 11.83 12.07 -12.90
N ALA A 158 11.03 11.56 -11.95
CA ALA A 158 10.53 10.19 -12.01
C ALA A 158 9.77 9.90 -13.32
N GLN A 159 8.91 10.81 -13.77
CA GLN A 159 8.20 10.69 -15.05
C GLN A 159 9.16 10.69 -16.25
N SER A 160 10.21 11.52 -16.20
CA SER A 160 11.20 11.61 -17.28
C SER A 160 12.03 10.33 -17.48
N CYS A 161 12.15 9.47 -16.46
CA CYS A 161 12.84 8.18 -16.58
C CYS A 161 12.11 7.21 -17.53
N GLY A 162 10.81 7.41 -17.78
CA GLY A 162 9.99 6.58 -18.65
C GLY A 162 9.58 5.24 -18.04
N ARG A 163 8.97 4.39 -18.88
CA ARG A 163 8.44 3.06 -18.51
C ARG A 163 8.84 2.04 -19.58
N THR A 164 9.03 0.79 -19.19
CA THR A 164 8.97 -0.36 -20.11
C THR A 164 7.51 -0.72 -20.37
N GLY A 165 7.22 -1.78 -21.13
CA GLY A 165 5.83 -2.26 -21.29
C GLY A 165 5.13 -2.56 -19.95
N HIS A 166 5.90 -2.85 -18.88
CA HIS A 166 5.37 -3.32 -17.61
C HIS A 166 5.89 -2.56 -16.36
N HIS A 167 7.05 -1.88 -16.40
CA HIS A 167 7.70 -1.30 -15.22
C HIS A 167 8.18 0.14 -15.41
N TYR A 168 7.99 1.00 -14.41
CA TYR A 168 8.59 2.35 -14.40
C TYR A 168 10.09 2.27 -14.14
N LYS A 169 10.86 3.14 -14.79
CA LYS A 169 12.32 3.23 -14.64
C LYS A 169 12.73 4.21 -13.54
N ASP A 170 11.79 4.59 -12.67
CA ASP A 170 11.96 5.62 -11.65
C ASP A 170 12.27 5.05 -10.25
N GLY A 171 12.46 3.73 -10.14
CA GLY A 171 12.73 3.06 -8.89
C GLY A 171 13.06 1.57 -9.02
N LEU A 172 13.38 0.98 -7.88
CA LEU A 172 13.72 -0.43 -7.70
C LEU A 172 12.94 -0.99 -6.50
N ALA A 173 12.52 -2.25 -6.60
CA ALA A 173 11.98 -3.00 -5.48
C ALA A 173 13.06 -3.98 -4.98
N TYR A 174 13.50 -3.80 -3.74
CA TYR A 174 14.37 -4.73 -3.03
C TYR A 174 13.50 -5.72 -2.26
N LYS A 175 13.50 -6.98 -2.68
CA LYS A 175 12.78 -8.06 -1.99
C LYS A 175 13.66 -8.63 -0.89
N PHE A 176 13.05 -8.97 0.25
CA PHE A 176 13.74 -9.72 1.28
C PHE A 176 13.91 -11.16 0.81
N GLU A 177 14.93 -11.84 1.32
CA GLU A 177 15.00 -13.29 1.19
C GLU A 177 13.81 -13.88 1.94
N ASP A 178 13.22 -14.94 1.38
CA ASP A 178 12.21 -15.72 2.11
C ASP A 178 12.94 -16.37 3.31
N ASP A 179 12.50 -16.06 4.53
CA ASP A 179 12.95 -16.75 5.75
C ASP A 179 12.49 -18.22 5.75
#